data_AF-I3YEG0-F1
#
_entry.id   AF-I3YEG0-F1
#
_cell.length_a   1.000
_cell.length_b   1.000
_cell.length_c   1.000
_cell.angle_alpha   90.00
_cell.angle_beta   90.00
_cell.angle_gamma   90.00
#
_symmetry.space_group_name_H-M   'P 1'
#
loop_
_entity.id
_entity.type
_entity.pdbx_description
1 polymer ?
#
loop_
_entity_poly.entity_id
_entity_poly.type
_entity_poly.pdbx_seq_one_letter_code
_entity_poly.pdbx_strand_id
1 'polypeptide(L)'
;MSALLHPRPEPSMTDDDLFPDLLRDLPAAALDTLADDPARWPAVLAGLSDYVLDELLTGLPATAPALARRLAYRVVARIMREHGGTQLYIPKGDAVLRALRDLEIWSRYDGTVDGPGGLNALARRHGLSAARVRVALRRQRDLHRARVQPDLFAGL
;
A
#
# COMPACT_ATOMS: atom_id res chain seq x y z
N MET A 1 61.16 7.30 2.02
CA MET A 1 59.90 7.38 2.80
C MET A 1 58.76 7.00 1.87
N SER A 2 58.44 5.70 1.78
CA SER A 2 57.33 5.20 0.95
C SER A 2 56.07 5.13 1.79
N ALA A 3 55.03 5.88 1.42
CA ALA A 3 53.73 5.84 2.09
C ALA A 3 52.98 4.58 1.64
N LEU A 4 52.67 3.68 2.59
CA LEU A 4 51.81 2.52 2.34
C LEU A 4 50.39 3.00 2.00
N LEU A 5 50.02 2.89 0.73
CA LEU A 5 48.63 2.99 0.30
C LEU A 5 47.87 1.77 0.87
N HIS A 6 47.08 1.97 1.91
CA HIS A 6 46.13 0.95 2.33
C HIS A 6 45.03 0.84 1.25
N PRO A 7 44.65 -0.38 0.82
CA PRO A 7 43.51 -0.54 -0.08
C PRO A 7 42.26 0.02 0.61
N ARG A 8 41.42 0.77 -0.12
CA ARG A 8 40.11 1.19 0.38
C ARG A 8 39.34 -0.09 0.80
N PRO A 9 38.63 -0.09 1.93
CA PRO A 9 37.73 -1.18 2.24
C PRO A 9 36.71 -1.30 1.10
N GLU A 10 36.58 -2.51 0.54
CA GLU A 10 35.51 -2.86 -0.40
C GLU A 10 34.16 -2.46 0.21
N PRO A 11 33.21 -1.89 -0.56
CA PRO A 11 31.88 -1.58 -0.04
C PRO A 11 31.27 -2.87 0.51
N SER A 12 30.90 -2.88 1.79
CA SER A 12 30.22 -4.01 2.41
C SER A 12 28.88 -4.22 1.69
N MET A 13 28.78 -5.31 0.92
CA MET A 13 27.57 -5.76 0.27
C MET A 13 26.46 -5.87 1.33
N THR A 14 25.43 -5.05 1.19
CA THR A 14 24.29 -5.03 2.12
C THR A 14 23.34 -6.19 1.83
N ASP A 15 22.48 -6.55 2.77
CA ASP A 15 21.46 -7.58 2.55
C ASP A 15 20.52 -7.22 1.37
N ASP A 16 20.32 -5.92 1.10
CA ASP A 16 19.60 -5.43 -0.07
C ASP A 16 20.35 -5.68 -1.39
N ASP A 17 21.69 -5.66 -1.37
CA ASP A 17 22.53 -5.99 -2.55
C ASP A 17 22.56 -7.51 -2.82
N LEU A 18 22.48 -8.31 -1.76
CA LEU A 18 22.41 -9.78 -1.83
C LEU A 18 21.06 -10.27 -2.37
N PHE A 19 20.00 -9.49 -2.17
CA PHE A 19 18.64 -9.84 -2.56
C PHE A 19 17.91 -8.62 -3.17
N PRO A 20 18.33 -8.16 -4.36
CA PRO A 20 17.79 -6.94 -4.98
C PRO A 20 16.27 -7.02 -5.20
N ASP A 21 15.75 -8.25 -5.37
CA ASP A 21 14.33 -8.54 -5.47
C ASP A 21 13.92 -9.65 -4.47
N LEU A 22 14.42 -9.55 -3.22
CA LEU A 22 14.22 -10.52 -2.12
C LEU A 22 12.84 -11.17 -2.09
N LEU A 23 11.78 -10.39 -2.32
CA LEU A 23 10.38 -10.80 -2.21
C LEU A 23 9.80 -11.44 -3.47
N ARG A 24 10.37 -11.12 -4.64
CA ARG A 24 10.04 -11.76 -5.92
C ARG A 24 10.74 -13.11 -6.02
N ASP A 25 12.01 -13.14 -5.60
CA ASP A 25 12.89 -14.31 -5.72
C ASP A 25 12.88 -15.20 -4.47
N LEU A 26 12.16 -14.79 -3.41
CA LEU A 26 11.97 -15.59 -2.20
C LEU A 26 11.33 -16.94 -2.58
N PRO A 27 12.06 -18.06 -2.39
CA PRO A 27 11.55 -19.36 -2.77
C PRO A 27 10.30 -19.65 -1.97
N ALA A 28 9.32 -20.29 -2.61
CA ALA A 28 8.08 -20.71 -1.96
C ALA A 28 8.34 -21.40 -0.61
N ALA A 29 9.33 -22.29 -0.58
CA ALA A 29 9.75 -23.03 0.60
C ALA A 29 10.20 -22.15 1.79
N ALA A 30 10.83 -20.99 1.54
CA ALA A 30 11.23 -20.09 2.61
C ALA A 30 10.02 -19.34 3.18
N LEU A 31 9.07 -18.95 2.33
CA LEU A 31 7.78 -18.39 2.78
C LEU A 31 6.94 -19.44 3.51
N ASP A 32 6.97 -20.69 3.06
CA ASP A 32 6.30 -21.81 3.73
C ASP A 32 6.92 -22.07 5.11
N THR A 33 8.26 -22.01 5.22
CA THR A 33 8.97 -22.14 6.51
C THR A 33 8.59 -21.03 7.49
N LEU A 34 8.48 -19.78 7.03
CA LEU A 34 8.03 -18.65 7.87
C LEU A 34 6.55 -18.77 8.24
N ALA A 35 5.74 -19.28 7.30
CA ALA A 35 4.32 -19.52 7.49
C ALA A 35 4.03 -20.63 8.51
N ASP A 36 4.88 -21.67 8.56
CA ASP A 36 4.75 -22.80 9.46
C ASP A 36 5.41 -22.54 10.83
N ASP A 37 6.39 -21.62 10.90
CA ASP A 37 7.06 -21.22 12.13
C ASP A 37 7.11 -19.67 12.29
N PRO A 38 6.00 -19.06 12.73
CA PRO A 38 5.89 -17.61 12.88
C PRO A 38 6.86 -17.01 13.90
N ALA A 39 7.45 -17.82 14.79
CA ALA A 39 8.44 -17.36 15.76
C ALA A 39 9.75 -16.92 15.11
N ARG A 40 10.00 -17.35 13.87
CA ARG A 40 11.12 -16.87 13.02
C ARG A 40 10.86 -15.48 12.43
N TRP A 41 9.65 -14.96 12.63
CA TRP A 41 9.23 -13.65 12.16
C TRP A 41 9.11 -12.68 13.34
N PRO A 42 9.60 -11.43 13.24
CA PRO A 42 9.42 -10.45 14.30
C PRO A 42 7.95 -10.29 14.71
N ALA A 43 7.65 -10.29 16.01
CA ALA A 43 6.29 -10.38 16.54
C ALA A 43 5.31 -9.31 16.00
N VAL A 44 5.79 -8.08 15.80
CA VAL A 44 5.01 -6.98 15.20
C VAL A 44 4.55 -7.32 13.78
N LEU A 45 5.40 -8.05 13.03
CA LEU A 45 5.11 -8.43 11.65
C LEU A 45 4.20 -9.65 11.56
N ALA A 46 4.21 -10.53 12.57
CA ALA A 46 3.25 -11.63 12.66
C ALA A 46 1.83 -11.08 12.77
N GLY A 47 1.59 -10.13 13.69
CA GLY A 47 0.29 -9.50 13.83
C GLY A 47 -0.18 -8.75 12.58
N LEU A 48 0.71 -8.05 11.87
CA LEU A 48 0.34 -7.41 10.60
C LEU A 48 0.01 -8.44 9.51
N SER A 49 0.72 -9.57 9.48
CA SER A 49 0.48 -10.65 8.52
C SER A 49 -0.86 -11.32 8.78
N ASP A 50 -1.27 -11.45 10.04
CA ASP A 50 -2.58 -12.01 10.41
C ASP A 50 -3.73 -11.13 9.89
N TYR A 51 -3.65 -9.80 10.05
CA TYR A 51 -4.67 -8.90 9.48
C TYR A 51 -4.79 -9.00 7.96
N VAL A 52 -3.66 -9.15 7.26
CA VAL A 52 -3.65 -9.33 5.80
C VAL A 52 -4.18 -10.71 5.41
N LEU A 53 -3.83 -11.75 6.17
CA LEU A 53 -4.31 -13.10 5.95
C LEU A 53 -5.83 -13.19 6.12
N ASP A 54 -6.37 -12.64 7.20
CA ASP A 54 -7.80 -12.62 7.47
C ASP A 54 -8.57 -11.97 6.31
N GLU A 55 -8.11 -10.80 5.84
CA GLU A 55 -8.71 -10.13 4.69
C GLU A 55 -8.62 -10.98 3.41
N LEU A 56 -7.47 -11.61 3.13
CA LEU A 56 -7.29 -12.48 1.96
C LEU A 56 -8.23 -13.70 1.99
N LEU A 57 -8.47 -14.27 3.17
CA LEU A 57 -9.38 -15.40 3.34
C LEU A 57 -10.84 -15.03 3.09
N THR A 58 -11.23 -13.75 3.22
CA THR A 58 -12.57 -13.30 2.84
C THR A 58 -12.79 -13.26 1.33
N GLY A 59 -11.73 -13.01 0.54
CA GLY A 59 -11.82 -12.79 -0.90
C GLY A 59 -11.34 -13.96 -1.77
N LEU A 60 -10.58 -14.91 -1.20
CA LEU A 60 -10.06 -16.08 -1.92
C LEU A 60 -10.97 -17.31 -1.74
N PRO A 61 -10.95 -18.25 -2.70
CA PRO A 61 -11.59 -19.55 -2.52
C PRO A 61 -11.08 -20.27 -1.26
N ALA A 62 -11.97 -20.95 -0.55
CA ALA A 62 -11.65 -21.72 0.67
C ALA A 62 -10.57 -22.81 0.47
N THR A 63 -10.28 -23.17 -0.78
CA THR A 63 -9.24 -24.15 -1.15
C THR A 63 -7.82 -23.58 -1.20
N ALA A 64 -7.63 -22.28 -0.95
CA ALA A 64 -6.34 -21.61 -1.09
C ALA A 64 -5.72 -21.04 0.22
N PRO A 65 -5.85 -21.67 1.41
CA PRO A 65 -5.35 -21.08 2.66
C PRO A 65 -3.82 -20.97 2.70
N ALA A 66 -3.09 -21.94 2.15
CA ALA A 66 -1.63 -21.87 2.08
C ALA A 66 -1.15 -20.74 1.16
N LEU A 67 -1.84 -20.51 0.04
CA LEU A 67 -1.55 -19.41 -0.86
C LEU A 67 -1.85 -18.05 -0.20
N ALA A 68 -3.00 -17.92 0.48
CA ALA A 68 -3.37 -16.72 1.23
C ALA A 68 -2.30 -16.36 2.26
N ARG A 69 -1.82 -17.35 3.01
CA ARG A 69 -0.74 -17.18 3.99
C ARG A 69 0.55 -16.69 3.35
N ARG A 70 1.03 -17.35 2.29
CA ARG A 70 2.24 -16.92 1.57
C ARG A 70 2.13 -15.48 1.03
N LEU A 71 0.95 -15.11 0.52
CA LEU A 71 0.70 -13.76 0.03
C LEU A 71 0.71 -12.72 1.17
N ALA A 72 0.14 -13.05 2.34
CA ALA A 72 0.17 -12.18 3.50
C ALA A 72 1.61 -11.86 3.94
N TYR A 73 2.45 -12.88 4.13
CA TYR A 73 3.87 -12.69 4.46
C TYR A 73 4.61 -11.87 3.41
N ARG A 74 4.38 -12.15 2.11
CA ARG A 74 5.01 -11.41 1.01
C ARG A 74 4.64 -9.92 1.03
N VAL A 75 3.36 -9.59 1.26
CA VAL A 75 2.88 -8.21 1.32
C VAL A 75 3.51 -7.47 2.50
N VAL A 76 3.49 -8.06 3.69
CA VAL A 76 4.06 -7.45 4.90
C VAL A 76 5.56 -7.23 4.75
N ALA A 77 6.28 -8.23 4.23
CA ALA A 77 7.70 -8.12 4.00
C ALA A 77 8.05 -7.03 2.96
N ARG A 78 7.19 -6.81 1.95
CA ARG A 78 7.31 -5.67 1.02
C ARG A 78 7.16 -4.33 1.72
N ILE A 79 6.14 -4.17 2.54
CA ILE A 79 5.92 -2.92 3.28
C ILE A 79 7.14 -2.62 4.15
N MET A 80 7.71 -3.63 4.81
CA MET A 80 8.89 -3.44 5.66
C MET A 80 10.16 -3.12 4.88
N ARG A 81 10.36 -3.67 3.68
CA ARG A 81 11.49 -3.27 2.84
C ARG A 81 11.38 -1.80 2.41
N GLU A 82 10.21 -1.39 1.94
CA GLU A 82 10.01 -0.05 1.37
C GLU A 82 9.86 1.05 2.45
N HIS A 83 9.38 0.70 3.64
CA HIS A 83 9.09 1.66 4.71
C HIS A 83 9.82 1.36 6.03
N GLY A 84 10.69 0.35 6.06
CA GLY A 84 11.52 0.01 7.21
C GLY A 84 12.42 1.18 7.61
N GLY A 85 12.56 1.43 8.90
CA GLY A 85 13.33 2.57 9.43
C GLY A 85 12.64 3.93 9.28
N THR A 86 11.46 4.02 8.64
CA THR A 86 10.67 5.25 8.55
C THR A 86 9.54 5.29 9.57
N GLN A 87 9.16 6.49 10.04
CA GLN A 87 7.92 6.67 10.80
C GLN A 87 6.73 6.71 9.84
N LEU A 88 6.12 5.56 9.58
CA LEU A 88 4.90 5.48 8.79
C LEU A 88 3.70 5.97 9.62
N TYR A 89 3.13 7.11 9.25
CA TYR A 89 1.88 7.58 9.84
C TYR A 89 0.69 6.81 9.26
N ILE A 90 0.02 6.02 10.10
CA ILE A 90 -1.27 5.39 9.78
C ILE A 90 -2.38 6.32 10.25
N PRO A 91 -3.15 6.95 9.34
CA PRO A 91 -4.19 7.89 9.73
C PRO A 91 -5.35 7.17 10.41
N LYS A 92 -5.89 7.77 11.49
CA LYS A 92 -6.98 7.15 12.27
C LYS A 92 -8.26 6.96 11.44
N GLY A 93 -8.80 5.74 11.52
CA GLY A 93 -10.17 5.29 11.19
C GLY A 93 -10.87 6.03 10.06
N ASP A 94 -11.57 7.11 10.41
CA ASP A 94 -12.39 7.87 9.47
C ASP A 94 -11.63 8.42 8.27
N ALA A 95 -10.32 8.67 8.39
CA ALA A 95 -9.55 9.19 7.28
C ALA A 95 -9.51 8.23 6.09
N VAL A 96 -9.27 6.93 6.35
CA VAL A 96 -9.27 5.90 5.31
C VAL A 96 -10.69 5.69 4.78
N LEU A 97 -11.69 5.60 5.66
CA LEU A 97 -13.08 5.44 5.25
C LEU A 97 -13.57 6.62 4.41
N ARG A 98 -13.18 7.85 4.76
CA ARG A 98 -13.44 9.04 3.94
C ARG A 98 -12.75 8.97 2.59
N ALA A 99 -11.49 8.54 2.54
CA ALA A 99 -10.77 8.37 1.27
C ALA A 99 -11.45 7.34 0.36
N LEU A 100 -11.84 6.18 0.91
CA LEU A 100 -12.58 5.14 0.17
C LEU A 100 -13.93 5.64 -0.33
N ARG A 101 -14.70 6.33 0.52
CA ARG A 101 -15.96 6.97 0.11
C ARG A 101 -15.75 7.98 -1.00
N ASP A 102 -14.73 8.82 -0.90
CA ASP A 102 -14.46 9.86 -1.90
C ASP A 102 -14.02 9.24 -3.25
N LEU A 103 -13.30 8.11 -3.23
CA LEU A 103 -12.95 7.33 -4.43
C LEU A 103 -14.20 6.72 -5.09
N GLU A 104 -15.12 6.17 -4.30
CA GLU A 104 -16.39 5.62 -4.79
C GLU A 104 -17.32 6.71 -5.36
N ILE A 105 -17.34 7.89 -4.74
CA ILE A 105 -18.05 9.07 -5.28
C ILE A 105 -17.45 9.46 -6.63
N TRP A 106 -16.13 9.48 -6.74
CA TRP A 106 -15.44 9.83 -7.99
C TRP A 106 -15.71 8.83 -9.11
N SER A 107 -15.65 7.53 -8.83
CA SER A 107 -15.84 6.47 -9.83
C SER A 107 -17.26 6.44 -10.41
N ARG A 108 -18.26 6.84 -9.62
CA ARG A 108 -19.68 6.79 -10.02
C ARG A 108 -20.25 8.09 -10.53
N TYR A 109 -19.52 9.20 -10.39
CA TYR A 109 -20.04 10.50 -10.78
C TYR A 109 -20.20 10.60 -12.29
N ASP A 110 -21.44 10.83 -12.74
CA ASP A 110 -21.81 10.87 -14.17
C ASP A 110 -21.71 12.29 -14.78
N GLY A 111 -21.26 13.28 -14.02
CA GLY A 111 -21.16 14.68 -14.47
C GLY A 111 -22.45 15.50 -14.30
N THR A 112 -23.56 14.89 -13.86
CA THR A 112 -24.85 15.56 -13.75
C THR A 112 -25.18 15.99 -12.32
N VAL A 113 -26.27 16.75 -12.14
CA VAL A 113 -26.77 17.12 -10.81
C VAL A 113 -27.83 16.12 -10.33
N ASP A 114 -28.78 15.76 -11.18
CA ASP A 114 -29.98 14.99 -10.82
C ASP A 114 -30.05 13.59 -11.45
N GLY A 115 -29.04 13.19 -12.22
CA GLY A 115 -28.94 11.84 -12.79
C GLY A 115 -28.68 10.75 -11.73
N PRO A 116 -28.74 9.48 -12.12
CA PRO A 116 -28.52 8.35 -11.21
C PRO A 116 -27.11 8.30 -10.61
N GLY A 117 -26.11 8.85 -11.31
CA GLY A 117 -24.75 9.12 -10.78
C GLY A 117 -24.51 10.60 -10.47
N GLY A 118 -25.57 11.41 -10.41
CA GLY A 118 -25.48 12.85 -10.20
C GLY A 118 -25.22 13.23 -8.75
N LEU A 119 -24.92 14.52 -8.52
CA LEU A 119 -24.60 15.05 -7.19
C LEU A 119 -25.64 14.69 -6.12
N ASN A 120 -26.93 14.83 -6.43
CA ASN A 120 -28.00 14.61 -5.47
C ASN A 120 -28.21 13.12 -5.16
N ALA A 121 -28.03 12.24 -6.15
CA ALA A 121 -28.08 10.80 -5.95
C ALA A 121 -26.93 10.31 -5.06
N LEU A 122 -25.70 10.78 -5.34
CA LEU A 122 -24.52 10.46 -4.54
C LEU A 122 -24.61 11.03 -3.11
N ALA A 123 -25.14 12.25 -2.96
CA ALA A 123 -25.38 12.87 -1.66
C ALA A 123 -26.30 12.00 -0.79
N ARG A 124 -27.44 11.57 -1.33
CA ARG A 124 -28.36 10.66 -0.63
C ARG A 124 -27.71 9.32 -0.30
N ARG A 125 -27.04 8.68 -1.27
CA ARG A 125 -26.42 7.36 -1.10
C ARG A 125 -25.40 7.32 0.04
N HIS A 126 -24.64 8.39 0.21
CA HIS A 126 -23.56 8.44 1.20
C HIS A 126 -23.91 9.25 2.45
N GLY A 127 -25.17 9.69 2.61
CA GLY A 127 -25.60 10.50 3.77
C GLY A 127 -24.88 11.85 3.86
N LEU A 128 -24.59 12.48 2.72
CA LEU A 128 -23.87 13.74 2.62
C LEU A 128 -24.75 14.86 2.08
N SER A 129 -24.30 16.10 2.26
CA SER A 129 -24.83 17.23 1.49
C SER A 129 -24.19 17.26 0.09
N ALA A 130 -24.91 17.79 -0.91
CA ALA A 130 -24.37 18.00 -2.25
C ALA A 130 -23.07 18.84 -2.25
N ALA A 131 -22.93 19.76 -1.30
CA ALA A 131 -21.70 20.53 -1.11
C ALA A 131 -20.51 19.64 -0.71
N ARG A 132 -20.70 18.67 0.20
CA ARG A 132 -19.64 17.73 0.58
C ARG A 132 -19.26 16.80 -0.57
N VAL A 133 -20.23 16.36 -1.39
CA VAL A 133 -19.94 15.59 -2.61
C VAL A 133 -19.08 16.42 -3.58
N ARG A 134 -19.41 17.70 -3.80
CA ARG A 134 -18.57 18.58 -4.63
C ARG A 134 -17.16 18.74 -4.09
N VAL A 135 -16.99 18.86 -2.77
CA VAL A 135 -15.65 18.94 -2.15
C VAL A 135 -14.85 17.66 -2.40
N ALA A 136 -15.47 16.48 -2.24
CA ALA A 136 -14.85 15.19 -2.54
C ALA A 136 -14.40 15.12 -4.01
N LEU A 137 -15.30 15.47 -4.95
CA LEU A 137 -14.99 15.49 -6.38
C LEU A 137 -13.87 16.49 -6.72
N ARG A 138 -13.86 17.68 -6.11
CA ARG A 138 -12.79 18.67 -6.31
C ARG A 138 -11.44 18.11 -5.86
N ARG A 139 -11.38 17.52 -4.66
CA ARG A 139 -10.15 16.91 -4.14
C ARG A 139 -9.64 15.80 -5.06
N GLN A 140 -10.52 14.95 -5.57
CA GLN A 140 -10.15 13.88 -6.51
C GLN A 140 -9.68 14.42 -7.86
N ARG A 141 -10.28 15.50 -8.38
CA ARG A 141 -9.78 16.21 -9.57
C ARG A 141 -8.37 16.76 -9.36
N ASP A 142 -8.12 17.37 -8.22
CA ASP A 142 -6.82 17.96 -7.89
C ASP A 142 -5.73 16.86 -7.82
N LEU A 143 -6.03 15.73 -7.18
CA LEU A 143 -5.15 14.55 -7.13
C LEU A 143 -4.92 13.92 -8.52
N HIS A 144 -5.98 13.78 -9.32
CA HIS A 144 -5.89 13.22 -10.66
C HIS A 144 -5.03 14.10 -11.58
N ARG A 145 -5.22 15.43 -11.52
CA ARG A 145 -4.40 16.40 -12.25
C ARG A 145 -2.93 16.31 -11.87
N ALA A 146 -2.61 16.33 -10.57
CA ALA A 146 -1.23 16.23 -10.10
C ALA A 146 -0.52 14.94 -10.55
N ARG A 147 -1.27 13.85 -10.78
CA ARG A 147 -0.74 12.58 -11.25
C ARG A 147 -0.56 12.51 -12.77
N VAL A 148 -1.50 13.08 -13.54
CA VAL A 148 -1.53 12.98 -15.01
C VAL A 148 -0.71 14.08 -15.67
N GLN A 149 -0.67 15.27 -15.07
CA GLN A 149 0.05 16.41 -15.60
C GLN A 149 1.29 16.65 -14.73
N PRO A 150 2.50 16.34 -15.23
CA PRO A 150 3.73 16.83 -14.61
C PRO A 150 3.67 18.35 -14.59
N ASP A 151 3.99 18.94 -13.45
CA ASP A 151 3.98 20.38 -13.30
C ASP A 151 4.97 20.99 -14.29
N LEU A 152 4.47 21.81 -15.22
CA LEU A 152 5.27 22.40 -16.31
C LEU A 152 6.39 23.30 -15.78
N PHE A 153 6.34 23.65 -14.50
CA PHE A 153 7.29 24.53 -13.81
C PHE A 153 8.06 23.84 -12.66
N ALA A 154 7.95 22.53 -12.45
CA ALA A 154 8.65 21.85 -11.35
C ALA A 154 10.19 21.78 -11.50
N GLY A 155 10.77 22.37 -12.55
CA GLY A 155 12.20 22.39 -12.82
C GLY A 155 12.77 23.73 -13.28
N LEU A 156 12.09 24.86 -13.02
CA LEU A 156 12.60 26.22 -13.27
C LEU A 156 13.03 26.91 -11.97
#